data_AF-A0A9D8UGY0-F1
#
_entry.id   AF-A0A9D8UGY0-F1
#
_cell.length_a   1.000
_cell.length_b   1.000
_cell.length_c   1.000
_cell.angle_alpha   90.00
_cell.angle_beta   90.00
_cell.angle_gamma   90.00
#
_symmetry.space_group_name_H-M   'P 1'
#
loop_
_entity.id
_entity.type
_entity.pdbx_description
1 polymer ?
#
loop_
_entity_poly.entity_id
_entity_poly.type
_entity_poly.pdbx_seq_one_letter_code
_entity_poly.pdbx_strand_id
1 'polypeptide(L)'
;MTREEAQILLMDYMYGELDEQQSRELELFLETDNELKQEFEALTQTRSMLQHLPVKSPAEQLIIMEPDKEASTSESWWHRVSSLLIPQSGFGRTGFAITAFVFLFFVMGAFTDMNISAGDGGFKMTFGEQPPVQTGYTAAQVEMIINQVQQENAEMINEYVLAAQEQQEAQFEQTLSTFAQYLDNRRESDLELFNYSLTSLEETTYDRFRQTDQVLGEIIQTVSTN
;
A
#
# COMPACT_ATOMS: atom_id res chain seq x y z
N MET A 1 24.06 -7.52 -11.84
CA MET A 1 23.10 -6.99 -10.86
C MET A 1 21.77 -6.70 -11.52
N THR A 2 20.65 -7.05 -10.87
CA THR A 2 19.30 -6.63 -11.27
C THR A 2 18.92 -5.30 -10.61
N ARG A 3 17.88 -4.60 -11.10
CA ARG A 3 17.43 -3.31 -10.53
C ARG A 3 17.01 -3.43 -9.06
N GLU A 4 16.36 -4.53 -8.69
CA GLU A 4 15.92 -4.80 -7.32
C GLU A 4 17.12 -5.03 -6.38
N GLU A 5 18.12 -5.79 -6.83
CA GLU A 5 19.39 -5.95 -6.09
C GLU A 5 20.13 -4.62 -5.93
N ALA A 6 20.14 -3.78 -6.98
CA ALA A 6 20.79 -2.47 -6.95
C ALA A 6 20.12 -1.51 -5.97
N GLN A 7 18.78 -1.53 -5.83
CA GLN A 7 18.05 -0.73 -4.83
C GLN A 7 18.39 -1.12 -3.39
N ILE A 8 18.54 -2.42 -3.11
CA ILE A 8 18.93 -2.90 -1.78
C ILE A 8 20.35 -2.41 -1.46
N LEU A 9 21.27 -2.58 -2.39
CA LEU A 9 22.66 -2.14 -2.22
C LEU A 9 22.79 -0.62 -2.12
N LEU A 10 21.88 0.15 -2.72
CA LEU A 10 21.85 1.61 -2.63
C LEU A 10 21.63 2.09 -1.19
N MET A 11 20.74 1.43 -0.44
CA MET A 11 20.54 1.73 0.98
C MET A 11 21.81 1.44 1.80
N ASP A 12 22.41 0.27 1.61
CA ASP A 12 23.64 -0.14 2.31
C ASP A 12 24.82 0.80 1.96
N TYR A 13 24.89 1.25 0.70
CA TYR A 13 25.88 2.23 0.23
C TYR A 13 25.74 3.56 0.97
N MET A 14 24.51 4.04 1.18
CA MET A 14 24.26 5.29 1.91
C MET A 14 24.71 5.23 3.38
N TYR A 15 24.67 4.05 4.01
CA TYR A 15 25.15 3.85 5.37
C TYR A 15 26.62 3.44 5.47
N GLY A 16 27.30 3.24 4.33
CA GLY A 16 28.70 2.86 4.27
C GLY A 16 28.94 1.39 4.65
N GLU A 17 27.93 0.54 4.45
CA GLU A 17 27.96 -0.88 4.81
C GLU A 17 28.46 -1.78 3.67
N LEU A 18 28.64 -1.23 2.46
CA LEU A 18 29.16 -1.97 1.31
C LEU A 18 30.68 -2.14 1.34
N ASP A 19 31.15 -3.27 0.82
CA ASP A 19 32.56 -3.49 0.53
C ASP A 19 33.03 -2.70 -0.73
N GLU A 20 34.34 -2.57 -0.93
CA GLU A 20 34.90 -1.83 -2.07
C GLU A 20 34.55 -2.43 -3.43
N GLN A 21 34.24 -3.73 -3.51
CA GLN A 21 33.93 -4.41 -4.76
C GLN A 21 32.47 -4.15 -5.15
N GLN A 22 31.54 -4.28 -4.20
CA GLN A 22 30.11 -4.01 -4.35
C GLN A 22 29.85 -2.53 -4.63
N SER A 23 30.59 -1.62 -3.99
CA SER A 23 30.49 -0.19 -4.24
C SER A 23 30.80 0.15 -5.71
N ARG A 24 31.87 -0.44 -6.25
CA ARG A 24 32.26 -0.24 -7.66
C ARG A 24 31.25 -0.85 -8.64
N GLU A 25 30.69 -2.01 -8.32
CA GLU A 25 29.68 -2.65 -9.17
C GLU A 25 28.38 -1.82 -9.21
N LEU A 26 27.97 -1.27 -8.06
CA LEU A 26 26.82 -0.38 -7.96
C LEU A 26 27.05 0.94 -8.72
N GLU A 27 28.23 1.56 -8.59
CA GLU A 27 28.57 2.79 -9.32
C GLU A 27 28.51 2.60 -10.85
N LEU A 28 29.05 1.49 -11.37
CA LEU A 28 28.96 1.15 -12.79
C LEU A 28 27.50 0.93 -13.24
N PHE A 29 26.68 0.34 -12.36
CA PHE A 29 25.26 0.13 -12.64
C PHE A 29 24.48 1.46 -12.66
N LEU A 30 24.77 2.37 -11.74
CA LEU A 30 24.19 3.72 -11.67
C LEU A 30 24.56 4.61 -12.86
N GLU A 31 25.71 4.38 -13.51
CA GLU A 31 26.06 5.05 -14.76
C GLU A 31 25.21 4.59 -15.95
N THR A 32 24.67 3.37 -15.88
CA THR A 32 23.89 2.75 -16.96
C THR A 32 22.38 3.02 -16.80
N ASP A 33 21.88 3.14 -15.57
CA ASP A 33 20.47 3.36 -15.26
C ASP A 33 20.19 4.80 -14.77
N ASN A 34 19.66 5.63 -15.66
CA ASN A 34 19.31 7.02 -15.36
C ASN A 34 18.17 7.17 -14.35
N GLU A 35 17.26 6.19 -14.25
CA GLU A 35 16.10 6.24 -13.35
C GLU A 35 16.55 5.97 -11.91
N LEU A 36 17.38 4.93 -11.74
CA LEU A 36 17.95 4.59 -10.44
C LEU A 36 18.90 5.69 -9.92
N LYS A 37 19.63 6.35 -10.82
CA LYS A 37 20.45 7.52 -10.48
C LYS A 37 19.62 8.69 -9.92
N GLN A 38 18.46 8.97 -10.52
CA GLN A 38 17.54 10.01 -10.03
C GLN A 38 16.99 9.66 -8.64
N GLU A 39 16.66 8.39 -8.41
CA GLU A 39 16.21 7.89 -7.10
C GLU A 39 17.30 8.07 -6.03
N PHE A 40 18.55 7.74 -6.35
CA PHE A 40 19.70 7.94 -5.47
C PHE A 40 19.91 9.41 -5.10
N GLU A 41 19.82 10.31 -6.08
CA GLU A 41 19.94 11.76 -5.86
C GLU A 41 18.82 12.28 -4.93
N ALA A 42 17.58 11.83 -5.12
CA ALA A 42 16.44 12.20 -4.28
C ALA A 42 16.60 11.72 -2.82
N LEU A 43 17.09 10.49 -2.62
CA LEU A 43 17.34 9.93 -1.29
C LEU A 43 18.50 10.66 -0.58
N THR A 44 19.56 10.99 -1.32
CA THR A 44 20.70 11.77 -0.81
C THR A 44 20.26 13.17 -0.38
N GLN A 45 19.41 13.82 -1.18
CA GLN A 45 18.84 15.13 -0.86
C GLN A 45 17.96 15.07 0.40
N THR A 46 17.11 14.04 0.51
CA THR A 46 16.26 13.82 1.69
C THR A 46 17.10 13.62 2.95
N ARG A 47 18.15 12.79 2.88
CA ARG A 47 19.11 12.61 3.98
C ARG A 47 19.78 13.92 4.38
N SER A 48 20.20 14.73 3.40
CA SER A 48 20.81 16.03 3.65
C SER A 48 19.83 16.94 4.40
N MET A 49 18.56 17.01 3.99
CA MET A 49 17.54 17.78 4.70
C MET A 49 17.33 17.30 6.15
N LEU A 50 17.31 15.97 6.38
CA LEU A 50 17.18 15.39 7.70
C LEU A 50 18.40 15.67 8.61
N GLN A 51 19.60 15.76 8.05
CA GLN A 51 20.81 16.13 8.80
C GLN A 51 20.81 17.58 9.29
N HIS A 52 20.08 18.47 8.61
CA HIS A 52 19.94 19.88 9.01
C HIS A 52 18.86 20.09 10.08
N LEU A 53 18.06 19.06 10.41
CA LEU A 53 17.17 19.14 11.56
C LEU A 53 18.00 19.18 12.85
N PRO A 54 17.63 20.03 13.82
CA PRO A 54 18.35 20.12 15.08
C PRO A 54 18.33 18.75 15.76
N VAL A 55 19.51 18.13 15.89
CA VAL A 55 19.68 16.89 16.64
C VAL A 55 19.32 17.21 18.09
N LYS A 56 18.14 16.76 18.52
CA LYS A 56 17.79 16.77 19.93
C LYS A 56 18.76 15.81 20.60
N SER A 57 19.80 16.36 21.23
CA SER A 57 20.79 15.58 21.96
C SER A 57 20.03 14.68 22.94
N PRO A 58 20.20 13.35 22.91
CA PRO A 58 19.66 12.51 23.96
C PRO A 58 20.17 13.05 25.29
N ALA A 59 19.28 13.14 26.28
CA ALA A 59 19.62 13.62 27.60
C ALA A 59 20.89 12.90 28.09
N GLU A 60 21.91 13.70 28.35
CA GLU A 60 23.12 13.45 29.14
C GLU A 60 23.50 11.98 29.36
N GLN A 61 24.58 11.58 28.71
CA GLN A 61 25.37 10.42 29.09
C GLN A 61 25.81 10.58 30.56
N LEU A 62 25.25 9.76 31.45
CA LEU A 62 25.61 9.72 32.87
C LEU A 62 27.10 9.39 33.02
N ILE A 63 27.92 10.40 33.31
CA ILE A 63 29.27 10.20 33.83
C ILE A 63 29.11 9.77 35.29
N ILE A 64 29.31 8.49 35.58
CA ILE A 64 29.40 7.99 36.95
C ILE A 64 30.78 8.40 37.48
N MET A 65 30.84 9.49 38.24
CA MET A 65 32.00 9.82 39.07
C MET A 65 31.98 8.93 40.32
N GLU A 66 33.12 8.35 40.67
CA GLU A 66 33.30 7.60 41.92
C GLU A 66 33.20 8.57 43.10
N PRO A 67 32.38 8.29 44.13
CA PRO A 67 32.12 9.25 45.19
C PRO A 67 33.35 9.42 46.09
N ASP A 68 33.90 10.63 46.13
CA ASP A 68 34.89 11.03 47.12
C ASP A 68 34.31 10.84 48.53
N LYS A 69 35.04 10.10 49.37
CA LYS A 69 34.62 9.67 50.72
C LYS A 69 34.52 10.80 51.76
N GLU A 70 34.56 12.07 51.34
CA GLU A 70 34.57 13.22 52.25
C GLU A 70 33.31 14.11 52.18
N ALA A 71 32.30 13.76 51.38
CA ALA A 71 31.06 14.53 51.28
C ALA A 71 29.88 13.89 52.06
N SER A 72 30.05 13.62 53.36
CA SER A 72 28.95 13.18 54.24
C SER A 72 28.15 14.35 54.87
N THR A 73 28.08 15.50 54.21
CA THR A 73 27.31 16.68 54.68
C THR A 73 25.81 16.55 54.44
N SER A 74 25.38 15.65 53.55
CA SER A 74 23.97 15.34 53.29
C SER A 74 23.25 14.86 54.54
N GLU A 75 23.84 13.93 55.30
CA GLU A 75 23.24 13.40 56.53
C GLU A 75 23.02 14.51 57.57
N SER A 76 23.98 15.44 57.72
CA SER A 76 23.84 16.53 58.70
C SER A 76 22.71 17.51 58.36
N TRP A 77 22.43 17.76 57.08
CA TRP A 77 21.34 18.65 56.69
C TRP A 77 19.98 17.97 56.85
N TRP A 78 19.86 16.71 56.40
CA TRP A 78 18.63 15.92 56.55
C TRP A 78 18.25 15.72 58.02
N HIS A 79 19.22 15.51 58.92
CA HIS A 79 18.95 15.42 60.36
C HIS A 79 18.48 16.75 60.96
N ARG A 80 19.02 17.89 60.51
CA ARG A 80 18.57 19.21 60.97
C ARG A 80 17.16 19.52 60.48
N VAL A 81 16.87 19.29 59.20
CA VAL A 81 15.55 19.54 58.61
C VAL A 81 14.48 18.60 59.18
N SER A 82 14.76 17.29 59.26
CA SER A 82 13.82 16.33 59.82
C SER A 82 13.53 16.56 61.30
N SER A 83 14.52 17.01 62.09
CA SER A 83 14.31 17.35 63.51
C SER A 83 13.46 18.60 63.74
N LEU A 84 13.43 19.53 62.77
CA LEU A 84 12.61 20.75 62.82
C LEU A 84 11.17 20.49 62.36
N LEU A 85 10.97 19.57 61.42
CA LEU A 85 9.67 19.31 60.79
C LEU A 85 8.90 18.14 61.43
N ILE A 86 9.60 17.15 62.02
CA ILE A 86 8.97 15.96 62.59
C ILE A 86 8.87 16.12 64.12
N PRO A 87 7.66 16.22 64.69
CA PRO A 87 7.49 16.31 66.14
C PRO A 87 8.09 15.07 66.82
N GLN A 88 8.84 15.25 67.90
CA GLN A 88 9.49 14.13 68.61
C GLN A 88 8.57 13.36 69.57
N SER A 89 7.33 13.83 69.79
CA SER A 89 6.34 13.15 70.64
C SER A 89 5.68 11.98 69.90
N GLY A 90 5.39 10.88 70.61
CA GLY A 90 4.82 9.67 70.01
C GLY A 90 3.49 9.89 69.26
N PHE A 91 2.64 10.78 69.76
CA PHE A 91 1.39 11.19 69.08
C PHE A 91 1.61 12.19 67.94
N GLY A 92 2.68 13.00 67.99
CA GLY A 92 2.98 13.96 66.93
C GLY A 92 3.56 13.28 65.68
N ARG A 93 4.31 12.19 65.86
CA ARG A 93 4.86 11.40 64.73
C ARG A 93 3.78 10.73 63.88
N THR A 94 2.75 10.16 64.52
CA THR A 94 1.66 9.50 63.79
C THR A 94 0.78 10.52 63.06
N GLY A 95 0.48 11.66 63.70
CA GLY A 95 -0.24 12.75 63.05
C GLY A 95 0.51 13.34 61.85
N PHE A 96 1.83 13.52 61.98
CA PHE A 96 2.68 14.00 60.89
C PHE A 96 2.76 13.00 59.74
N ALA A 97 2.89 11.70 60.02
CA ALA A 97 2.93 10.67 58.98
C ALA A 97 1.63 10.64 58.17
N ILE A 98 0.47 10.72 58.83
CA ILE A 98 -0.84 10.77 58.16
C ILE A 98 -0.95 12.02 57.28
N THR A 99 -0.59 13.19 57.80
CA THR A 99 -0.69 14.45 57.05
C THR A 99 0.31 14.52 55.89
N ALA A 100 1.52 14.01 56.05
CA ALA A 100 2.50 13.91 54.97
C ALA A 100 2.01 12.98 53.85
N PHE A 101 1.37 11.86 54.20
CA PHE A 101 0.81 10.93 53.22
C PHE A 101 -0.35 11.56 52.44
N VAL A 102 -1.23 12.27 53.14
CA VAL A 102 -2.34 13.02 52.52
C VAL A 102 -1.80 14.14 51.61
N PHE A 103 -0.78 14.87 52.06
CA PHE A 103 -0.14 15.91 51.27
C PHE A 103 0.49 15.34 49.99
N LEU A 104 1.22 14.24 50.11
CA LEU A 104 1.82 13.56 48.96
C LEU A 104 0.75 13.06 47.98
N PHE A 105 -0.38 12.56 48.49
CA PHE A 105 -1.52 12.18 47.65
C PHE A 105 -2.10 13.37 46.88
N PHE A 106 -2.25 14.53 47.52
CA PHE A 106 -2.70 15.76 46.84
C PHE A 106 -1.72 16.22 45.77
N VAL A 107 -0.42 16.22 46.05
CA VAL A 107 0.62 16.59 45.08
C VAL A 107 0.61 15.63 43.89
N MET A 108 0.49 14.32 44.14
CA MET A 108 0.42 13.32 43.09
C MET A 108 -0.85 13.48 42.24
N GLY A 109 -2.00 13.74 42.86
CA GLY A 109 -3.26 13.99 42.16
C GLY A 109 -3.23 15.25 41.30
N ALA A 110 -2.59 16.31 41.80
CA ALA A 110 -2.42 17.56 41.05
C ALA A 110 -1.47 17.41 39.85
N PHE A 111 -0.46 16.53 39.92
CA PHE A 111 0.47 16.30 38.81
C PHE A 111 -0.06 15.33 37.74
N THR A 112 -1.04 14.48 38.09
CA THR A 112 -1.54 13.40 37.22
C THR A 112 -2.90 13.69 36.58
N ASP A 113 -3.41 14.92 36.69
CA ASP A 113 -4.76 15.32 36.24
C ASP A 113 -5.84 14.31 36.69
N MET A 114 -5.78 13.95 37.97
CA MET A 114 -6.65 12.95 38.55
C MET A 114 -8.10 13.47 38.63
N ASN A 115 -9.02 12.83 37.92
CA ASN A 115 -10.45 13.11 38.01
C ASN A 115 -11.17 12.01 38.80
N ILE A 116 -11.86 12.41 39.86
CA ILE A 116 -12.68 11.52 40.69
C ILE A 116 -14.15 11.83 40.39
N SER A 117 -14.85 10.87 39.80
CA SER A 117 -16.30 10.95 39.57
C SER A 117 -17.01 9.85 40.35
N ALA A 118 -17.99 10.24 41.17
CA ALA A 118 -18.90 9.33 41.85
C ALA A 118 -20.30 9.48 41.23
N GLY A 119 -20.82 8.40 40.65
CA GLY A 119 -22.17 8.36 40.04
C GLY A 119 -22.92 7.08 40.41
N ASP A 120 -24.16 6.94 39.90
CA ASP A 120 -25.14 5.91 40.27
C ASP A 120 -24.73 4.44 40.04
N GLY A 121 -23.53 4.18 39.51
CA GLY A 121 -23.02 2.83 39.23
C GLY A 121 -21.62 2.52 39.76
N GLY A 122 -20.98 3.43 40.51
CA GLY A 122 -19.68 3.15 41.13
C GLY A 122 -18.74 4.33 41.21
N PHE A 123 -17.59 4.07 41.85
CA PHE A 123 -16.49 5.01 42.00
C PHE A 123 -15.54 4.88 40.79
N LYS A 124 -15.37 5.95 40.01
CA LYS A 124 -14.42 5.99 38.89
C LYS A 124 -13.33 7.01 39.17
N MET A 125 -12.09 6.54 39.11
CA MET A 125 -10.88 7.32 39.23
C MET A 125 -10.14 7.24 37.90
N THR A 126 -9.95 8.36 37.21
CA THR A 126 -9.21 8.43 35.95
C THR A 126 -8.00 9.36 36.10
N PHE A 127 -6.92 9.03 35.40
CA PHE A 127 -5.69 9.81 35.35
C PHE A 127 -5.47 10.31 33.92
N GLY A 128 -5.05 11.56 33.75
CA GLY A 128 -4.85 12.19 32.44
C GLY A 128 -6.10 12.84 31.84
N GLU A 129 -5.92 13.48 30.68
CA GLU A 129 -7.00 14.16 29.96
C GLU A 129 -8.17 13.20 29.69
N GLN A 130 -9.38 13.59 30.11
CA GLN A 130 -10.57 12.85 29.72
C GLN A 130 -10.64 12.88 28.19
N PRO A 131 -10.75 11.73 27.50
CA PRO A 131 -11.03 11.77 26.08
C PRO A 131 -12.28 12.63 25.90
N PRO A 132 -12.28 13.60 24.96
CA PRO A 132 -13.42 14.46 24.76
C PRO A 132 -14.64 13.56 24.64
N VAL A 133 -15.67 13.86 25.43
CA VAL A 133 -16.94 13.14 25.36
C VAL A 133 -17.36 13.25 23.90
N GLN A 134 -17.18 12.18 23.13
CA GLN A 134 -17.63 12.15 21.75
C GLN A 134 -19.14 12.25 21.86
N THR A 135 -19.66 13.46 21.68
CA THR A 135 -21.06 13.68 21.40
C THR A 135 -21.30 12.95 20.10
N GLY A 136 -21.73 11.69 20.20
CA GLY A 136 -22.18 10.91 19.05
C GLY A 136 -23.24 11.70 18.30
N TYR A 137 -23.39 11.42 17.01
CA TYR A 137 -24.41 12.04 16.19
C TYR A 137 -25.76 11.99 16.87
N THR A 138 -26.46 13.12 16.90
CA THR A 138 -27.85 13.14 17.40
C THR A 138 -28.72 12.30 16.48
N ALA A 139 -29.82 11.73 16.98
CA ALA A 139 -30.72 10.91 16.17
C ALA A 139 -31.18 11.64 14.87
N ALA A 140 -31.40 12.95 14.95
CA ALA A 140 -31.74 13.79 13.80
C ALA A 140 -30.59 13.95 12.79
N GLN A 141 -29.33 14.01 13.27
CA GLN A 141 -28.16 14.04 12.38
C GLN A 141 -27.97 12.70 11.67
N VAL A 142 -28.19 11.59 12.36
CA VAL A 142 -28.14 10.25 11.75
C VAL A 142 -29.21 10.10 10.67
N GLU A 143 -30.44 10.56 10.94
CA GLU A 143 -31.53 10.51 9.96
C GLU A 143 -31.24 11.36 8.70
N MET A 144 -30.65 12.55 8.89
CA MET A 144 -30.20 13.39 7.77
C MET A 144 -29.13 12.69 6.93
N ILE A 145 -28.11 12.10 7.58
CA ILE A 145 -27.03 11.37 6.90
C ILE A 145 -27.60 10.17 6.15
N ILE A 146 -28.51 9.40 6.76
CA ILE A 146 -29.14 8.23 6.12
C ILE A 146 -29.93 8.66 4.88
N ASN A 147 -30.73 9.72 4.97
CA ASN A 147 -31.51 10.21 3.83
C ASN A 147 -30.60 10.71 2.70
N GLN A 148 -29.52 11.42 3.05
CA GLN A 148 -28.53 11.86 2.07
C GLN A 148 -27.86 10.67 1.38
N VAL A 149 -27.38 9.69 2.14
CA VAL A 149 -26.74 8.49 1.60
C VAL A 149 -27.70 7.68 0.72
N GLN A 150 -28.98 7.58 1.09
CA GLN A 150 -29.97 6.90 0.26
C GLN A 150 -30.19 7.63 -1.07
N GLN A 151 -30.23 8.95 -1.06
CA GLN A 151 -30.38 9.74 -2.28
C GLN A 151 -29.14 9.62 -3.18
N GLU A 152 -27.94 9.80 -2.62
CA GLU A 152 -26.67 9.66 -3.35
C GLU A 152 -26.52 8.24 -3.92
N ASN A 153 -26.90 7.21 -3.16
CA ASN A 153 -26.88 5.83 -3.65
C ASN A 153 -27.88 5.62 -4.79
N ALA A 154 -29.08 6.21 -4.71
CA ALA A 154 -30.07 6.09 -5.78
C ALA A 154 -29.60 6.77 -7.08
N GLU A 155 -28.96 7.94 -6.96
CA GLU A 155 -28.36 8.65 -8.10
C GLU A 155 -27.21 7.83 -8.71
N MET A 156 -26.28 7.33 -7.89
CA MET A 156 -25.16 6.50 -8.33
C MET A 156 -25.62 5.20 -9.01
N ILE A 157 -26.63 4.52 -8.46
CA ILE A 157 -27.18 3.30 -9.07
C ILE A 157 -27.79 3.61 -10.43
N ASN A 158 -28.52 4.73 -10.57
CA ASN A 158 -29.09 5.12 -11.86
C ASN A 158 -28.00 5.42 -12.89
N GLU A 159 -26.95 6.17 -12.53
CA GLU A 159 -25.81 6.44 -13.41
C GLU A 159 -25.11 5.15 -13.83
N TYR A 160 -24.86 4.24 -12.89
CA TYR A 160 -24.25 2.95 -13.16
C TYR A 160 -25.09 2.10 -14.12
N VAL A 161 -26.42 2.05 -13.91
CA VAL A 161 -27.33 1.28 -14.77
C VAL A 161 -27.35 1.85 -16.19
N LEU A 162 -27.38 3.18 -16.34
CA LEU A 162 -27.34 3.83 -17.65
C LEU A 162 -26.01 3.56 -18.37
N ALA A 163 -24.89 3.72 -17.69
CA ALA A 163 -23.57 3.45 -18.25
C ALA A 163 -23.40 1.97 -18.62
N ALA A 164 -23.92 1.05 -17.80
CA ALA A 164 -23.89 -0.38 -18.08
C ALA A 164 -24.75 -0.74 -19.31
N GLN A 165 -25.91 -0.10 -19.49
CA GLN A 165 -26.75 -0.30 -20.67
C GLN A 165 -26.06 0.19 -21.95
N GLU A 166 -25.48 1.39 -21.93
CA GLU A 166 -24.73 1.94 -23.07
C GLU A 166 -23.55 1.03 -23.45
N GLN A 167 -22.79 0.57 -22.44
CA GLN A 167 -21.68 -0.35 -22.67
C GLN A 167 -22.15 -1.70 -23.22
N GLN A 168 -23.29 -2.22 -22.76
CA GLN A 168 -23.86 -3.47 -23.25
C GLN A 168 -24.32 -3.35 -24.70
N GLU A 169 -24.95 -2.23 -25.06
CA GLU A 169 -25.36 -1.94 -26.45
C GLU A 169 -24.15 -1.88 -27.37
N ALA A 170 -23.11 -1.13 -27.00
CA ALA A 170 -21.87 -1.04 -27.78
C ALA A 170 -21.18 -2.41 -27.94
N GLN A 171 -21.13 -3.23 -26.89
CA GLN A 171 -20.58 -4.59 -26.98
C GLN A 171 -21.41 -5.49 -27.88
N PHE A 172 -22.74 -5.37 -27.83
CA PHE A 172 -23.63 -6.14 -28.68
C PHE A 172 -23.47 -5.76 -30.15
N GLU A 173 -23.41 -4.46 -30.46
CA GLU A 173 -23.12 -3.95 -31.80
C GLU A 173 -21.77 -4.45 -32.32
N GLN A 174 -20.72 -4.38 -31.50
CA GLN A 174 -19.39 -4.90 -31.85
C GLN A 174 -19.43 -6.41 -32.12
N THR A 175 -20.18 -7.16 -31.32
CA THR A 175 -20.35 -8.61 -31.49
C THR A 175 -21.07 -8.92 -32.81
N LEU A 176 -22.15 -8.19 -33.12
CA LEU A 176 -22.87 -8.34 -34.37
C LEU A 176 -22.01 -7.97 -35.59
N SER A 177 -21.24 -6.89 -35.49
CA SER A 177 -20.29 -6.47 -36.54
C SER A 177 -19.22 -7.54 -36.78
N THR A 178 -18.62 -8.06 -35.71
CA THR A 178 -17.63 -9.14 -35.77
C THR A 178 -18.23 -10.41 -36.38
N PHE A 179 -19.46 -10.74 -36.02
CA PHE A 179 -20.17 -11.89 -36.58
C PHE A 179 -20.48 -11.71 -38.07
N ALA A 180 -20.92 -10.52 -38.48
CA ALA A 180 -21.15 -10.20 -39.89
C ALA A 180 -19.85 -10.33 -40.70
N GLN A 181 -18.75 -9.76 -40.20
CA GLN A 181 -17.44 -9.86 -40.83
C GLN A 181 -16.95 -11.31 -40.92
N TYR A 182 -17.17 -12.12 -39.87
CA TYR A 182 -16.86 -13.54 -39.91
C TYR A 182 -17.65 -14.29 -40.99
N LEU A 183 -18.95 -14.01 -41.15
CA LEU A 183 -19.76 -14.62 -42.20
C LEU A 183 -19.31 -14.22 -43.59
N ASP A 184 -18.95 -12.95 -43.80
CA ASP A 184 -18.46 -12.48 -45.09
C ASP A 184 -17.10 -13.10 -45.45
N ASN A 185 -16.16 -13.15 -44.50
CA ASN A 185 -14.88 -13.83 -44.69
C ASN A 185 -15.08 -15.32 -45.03
N ARG A 186 -16.05 -15.98 -44.37
CA ARG A 186 -16.37 -17.38 -44.66
C ARG A 186 -16.92 -17.54 -46.07
N ARG A 187 -17.81 -16.65 -46.51
CA ARG A 187 -18.34 -16.67 -47.89
C ARG A 187 -17.24 -16.47 -48.92
N GLU A 188 -16.32 -15.54 -48.68
CA GLU A 188 -15.20 -15.30 -49.58
C GLU A 188 -14.31 -16.55 -49.70
N SER A 189 -13.95 -17.17 -48.57
CA SER A 189 -13.19 -18.42 -48.55
C SER A 189 -13.94 -19.57 -49.23
N ASP A 190 -15.25 -19.69 -49.02
CA ASP A 190 -16.08 -20.70 -49.69
C ASP A 190 -16.15 -20.46 -51.22
N LEU A 191 -16.20 -19.20 -51.67
CA LEU A 191 -16.17 -18.83 -53.09
C LEU A 191 -14.81 -19.13 -53.72
N GLU A 192 -13.70 -18.90 -53.01
CA GLU A 192 -12.36 -19.28 -53.46
C GLU A 192 -12.24 -20.80 -53.64
N LEU A 193 -12.73 -21.58 -52.67
CA LEU A 193 -12.78 -23.04 -52.74
C LEU A 193 -13.64 -23.52 -53.92
N PHE A 194 -14.78 -22.87 -54.15
CA PHE A 194 -15.64 -23.18 -55.29
C PHE A 194 -14.95 -22.90 -56.61
N ASN A 195 -14.26 -21.76 -56.74
CA ASN A 195 -13.49 -21.42 -57.92
C ASN A 195 -12.37 -22.45 -58.18
N TYR A 196 -11.60 -22.81 -57.15
CA TYR A 196 -10.58 -23.86 -57.25
C TYR A 196 -11.16 -25.20 -57.71
N SER A 197 -12.30 -25.59 -57.16
CA SER A 197 -13.03 -26.81 -57.56
C SER A 197 -13.48 -26.76 -59.02
N LEU A 198 -14.04 -25.64 -59.48
CA LEU A 198 -14.45 -25.45 -60.88
C LEU A 198 -13.26 -25.52 -61.83
N THR A 199 -12.14 -24.87 -61.52
CA THR A 199 -10.91 -24.94 -62.31
C THR A 199 -10.38 -26.37 -62.40
N SER A 200 -10.37 -27.11 -61.28
CA SER A 200 -9.93 -28.50 -61.24
C SER A 200 -10.85 -29.42 -62.07
N LEU A 201 -12.16 -29.18 -62.06
CA LEU A 201 -13.12 -29.92 -62.88
C LEU A 201 -12.95 -29.63 -64.37
N GLU A 202 -12.67 -28.38 -64.75
CA GLU A 202 -12.39 -27.97 -66.13
C GLU A 202 -11.12 -28.68 -66.64
N GLU A 203 -10.03 -28.61 -65.89
CA GLU A 203 -8.75 -29.26 -66.21
C GLU A 203 -8.92 -30.79 -66.36
N THR A 204 -9.55 -31.43 -65.37
CA THR A 204 -9.79 -32.89 -65.40
C THR A 204 -10.66 -33.29 -66.59
N THR A 205 -11.69 -32.50 -66.89
CA THR A 205 -12.58 -32.75 -68.03
C THR A 205 -11.82 -32.61 -69.36
N TYR A 206 -11.04 -31.56 -69.50
CA TYR A 206 -10.22 -31.32 -70.69
C TYR A 206 -9.21 -32.46 -70.93
N ASP A 207 -8.52 -32.90 -69.88
CA ASP A 207 -7.57 -34.01 -69.94
C ASP A 207 -8.24 -35.33 -70.34
N ARG A 208 -9.42 -35.63 -69.78
CA ARG A 208 -10.20 -36.81 -70.15
C ARG A 208 -10.65 -36.77 -71.61
N PHE A 209 -11.06 -35.61 -72.11
CA PHE A 209 -11.42 -35.45 -73.53
C PHE A 209 -10.21 -35.74 -74.43
N ARG A 210 -9.05 -35.16 -74.12
CA ARG A 210 -7.82 -35.42 -74.89
C ARG A 210 -7.40 -36.89 -74.88
N GLN A 211 -7.47 -37.55 -73.72
CA GLN A 211 -7.18 -38.98 -73.61
C GLN A 211 -8.17 -39.80 -74.44
N THR A 212 -9.46 -39.45 -74.40
CA THR A 212 -10.49 -40.13 -75.21
C THR A 212 -10.22 -39.96 -76.70
N ASP A 213 -9.91 -38.75 -77.16
CA ASP A 213 -9.59 -38.47 -78.56
C ASP A 213 -8.35 -39.24 -79.03
N GLN A 214 -7.32 -39.33 -78.18
CA GLN A 214 -6.13 -40.12 -78.48
C GLN A 214 -6.46 -41.61 -78.63
N VAL A 215 -7.20 -42.19 -77.67
CA VAL A 215 -7.61 -43.59 -77.71
C VAL A 215 -8.48 -43.89 -78.95
N LEU A 216 -9.41 -42.98 -79.29
CA LEU A 216 -10.22 -43.12 -80.51
C LEU A 216 -9.34 -43.07 -81.77
N GLY A 217 -8.34 -42.19 -81.82
CA GLY A 217 -7.39 -42.11 -82.92
C GLY A 217 -6.58 -43.41 -83.09
N GLU A 218 -6.08 -43.97 -81.99
CA GLU A 218 -5.36 -45.25 -81.97
C GLU A 218 -6.24 -46.42 -82.44
N ILE A 219 -7.51 -46.47 -82.01
CA ILE A 219 -8.47 -47.49 -82.46
C ILE A 219 -8.74 -47.35 -83.96
N ILE A 220 -9.00 -46.14 -84.46
CA ILE A 220 -9.26 -45.90 -85.88
C ILE A 220 -8.07 -46.33 -86.74
N GLN A 221 -6.84 -45.99 -86.34
CA GLN A 221 -5.63 -46.42 -87.05
C GLN A 221 -5.48 -47.95 -87.05
N THR A 222 -5.74 -48.59 -85.91
CA THR A 222 -5.62 -50.05 -85.77
C THR A 222 -6.64 -50.80 -86.65
N VAL A 223 -7.88 -50.30 -86.72
CA VAL A 223 -8.95 -50.88 -87.54
C VAL A 223 -8.74 -50.58 -89.03
N SER A 224 -8.20 -49.41 -89.39
CA SER A 224 -7.93 -49.03 -90.78
C SER A 224 -6.75 -49.79 -91.42
N THR A 225 -5.86 -50.36 -90.61
CA THR A 225 -4.63 -51.02 -91.08
C THR A 225 -4.77 -52.55 -91.17
N ASN A 226 -5.91 -53.10 -90.74
CA ASN A 226 -6.32 -54.50 -90.97
C ASN A 226 -7.42 -54.57 -92.03
#